data_AF-A0A8T4ZIU7-F1
#
_entry.id   AF-A0A8T4ZIU7-F1
#
_cell.length_a   1.000
_cell.length_b   1.000
_cell.length_c   1.000
_cell.angle_alpha   90.00
_cell.angle_beta   90.00
_cell.angle_gamma   90.00
#
_symmetry.space_group_name_H-M   'P 1'
#
loop_
_entity.id
_entity.type
_entity.pdbx_description
1 polymer ?
#
loop_
_entity_poly.entity_id
_entity_poly.type
_entity_poly.pdbx_seq_one_letter_code
_entity_poly.pdbx_strand_id
1 'polypeptide(L)' 'MKENKLKERFCGNCDSHSAYNYPRQVFCMRRFAANKEPVVDTLWHCEDWNLSVQECCCVSEAKKQAGTRETPIKKRGN' A
#
# COMPACT_ATOMS: atom_id res chain seq x y z
N MET A 1 -12.94 -26.38 9.96
CA MET A 1 -13.05 -25.34 8.92
C MET A 1 -12.06 -24.25 9.28
N LYS A 2 -11.05 -24.00 8.44
CA LYS A 2 -9.96 -23.06 8.76
C LYS A 2 -10.53 -21.64 8.84
N GLU A 3 -10.34 -20.99 9.99
CA GLU A 3 -10.69 -19.60 10.21
C GLU A 3 -10.08 -18.74 9.10
N ASN A 4 -10.94 -18.21 8.25
CA ASN A 4 -10.57 -17.27 7.19
C ASN A 4 -10.24 -15.96 7.90
N LYS A 5 -9.05 -15.85 8.49
CA LYS A 5 -8.52 -14.58 9.01
C LYS A 5 -8.72 -13.56 7.90
N LEU A 6 -9.65 -12.62 8.10
CA LEU A 6 -9.94 -11.55 7.16
C LEU A 6 -8.61 -10.83 6.94
N LYS A 7 -7.95 -11.10 5.80
CA LYS A 7 -6.76 -10.35 5.41
C LYS A 7 -7.17 -8.88 5.36
N GLU A 8 -6.45 -8.04 6.09
CA GLU A 8 -6.70 -6.59 6.07
C GLU A 8 -6.68 -6.09 4.62
N ARG A 9 -7.67 -5.28 4.24
CA ARG A 9 -7.82 -4.79 2.87
C ARG A 9 -7.00 -3.53 2.72
N PHE A 10 -5.98 -3.59 1.86
CA PHE A 10 -5.08 -2.47 1.58
C PHE A 10 -4.82 -2.36 0.08
N CYS A 11 -4.70 -1.17 -0.47
CA CYS A 11 -4.32 -0.97 -1.86
C CYS A 11 -2.96 -1.61 -2.13
N GLY A 12 -2.06 -1.68 -1.15
CA GLY A 12 -0.81 -2.44 -1.26
C GLY A 12 -0.93 -3.97 -1.37
N ASN A 13 -2.11 -4.55 -1.16
CA ASN A 13 -2.38 -5.98 -1.41
C ASN A 13 -3.55 -6.22 -2.38
N CYS A 14 -3.90 -5.20 -3.17
CA CYS A 14 -4.93 -5.25 -4.19
C CYS A 14 -4.40 -5.87 -5.49
N ASP A 15 -5.22 -6.56 -6.28
CA ASP A 15 -4.80 -7.07 -7.61
C ASP A 15 -4.40 -5.96 -8.61
N SER A 16 -4.94 -4.77 -8.40
CA SER A 16 -4.87 -3.65 -9.34
C SER A 16 -3.85 -2.59 -8.90
N HIS A 17 -2.94 -2.94 -7.99
CA HIS A 17 -1.92 -2.02 -7.48
C HIS A 17 -0.63 -2.11 -8.29
N SER A 18 0.03 -0.97 -8.43
CA SER A 18 1.38 -0.86 -8.94
C SER A 18 2.19 0.03 -8.01
N ALA A 19 3.48 -0.20 -7.89
CA ALA A 19 4.34 0.67 -7.08
C ALA A 19 4.37 2.08 -7.69
N TYR A 20 4.23 3.11 -6.85
CA TYR A 20 4.36 4.50 -7.24
C TYR A 20 5.46 5.20 -6.44
N ASN A 21 5.21 5.44 -5.16
CA ASN A 21 6.19 6.02 -4.22
C ASN A 21 6.40 5.02 -3.07
N TYR A 22 7.16 3.97 -3.36
CA TYR A 22 7.33 2.85 -2.45
C TYR A 22 8.03 3.25 -1.14
N PRO A 23 7.58 2.78 0.03
CA PRO A 23 6.42 1.91 0.27
C PRO A 23 5.14 2.69 0.59
N ARG A 24 5.12 4.03 0.52
CA ARG A 24 4.01 4.87 1.03
C ARG A 24 2.80 4.92 0.13
N GLN A 25 3.02 5.00 -1.18
CA GLN A 25 1.94 5.20 -2.15
C GLN A 25 2.02 4.17 -3.27
N VAL A 26 0.85 3.75 -3.71
CA VAL A 26 0.65 2.86 -4.85
C VAL A 26 -0.20 3.56 -5.89
N PHE A 27 0.01 3.18 -7.15
CA PHE A 27 -0.85 3.55 -8.25
C PHE A 27 -1.96 2.50 -8.38
N CYS A 28 -3.21 2.95 -8.30
CA CYS A 28 -4.40 2.12 -8.45
C CYS A 28 -4.93 2.21 -9.88
N MET A 29 -4.72 1.14 -10.66
CA MET A 29 -5.19 1.06 -12.06
C MET A 29 -6.71 1.18 -12.19
N ARG A 30 -7.47 0.68 -11.22
CA ARG A 30 -8.94 0.79 -11.21
C ARG A 30 -9.42 2.23 -11.09
N ARG A 31 -8.81 2.99 -10.17
CA ARG A 31 -9.13 4.42 -10.00
C ARG A 31 -8.74 5.22 -11.23
N PHE A 32 -7.60 4.90 -11.83
CA PHE A 32 -7.19 5.50 -13.11
C PHE A 32 -8.23 5.23 -14.21
N ALA A 33 -8.65 3.99 -14.40
CA ALA A 33 -9.67 3.62 -15.38
C ALA A 33 -11.03 4.29 -15.13
N ALA A 34 -11.34 4.62 -13.87
CA ALA A 34 -12.56 5.32 -13.46
C ALA A 34 -12.43 6.86 -13.45
N ASN A 35 -11.34 7.44 -13.99
CA ASN A 35 -11.03 8.87 -13.93
C ASN A 35 -11.04 9.46 -12.50
N LYS A 36 -10.70 8.64 -11.50
CA LYS A 36 -10.49 9.05 -10.10
C LYS A 36 -9.00 9.24 -9.83
N GLU A 37 -8.65 9.94 -8.75
CA GLU A 37 -7.24 10.12 -8.34
C GLU A 37 -6.57 8.76 -8.12
N PRO A 38 -5.58 8.35 -8.95
CA PRO A 38 -5.09 6.98 -8.96
C PRO A 38 -3.98 6.71 -7.95
N VAL A 39 -3.29 7.75 -7.49
CA VAL A 39 -2.23 7.63 -6.47
C VAL A 39 -2.88 7.61 -5.10
N VAL A 40 -2.71 6.52 -4.37
CA VAL A 40 -3.33 6.31 -3.05
C VAL A 40 -2.33 5.75 -2.06
N ASP A 41 -2.61 5.90 -0.77
CA ASP A 41 -1.76 5.33 0.28
C ASP A 41 -1.77 3.80 0.26
N THR A 42 -0.60 3.20 0.48
CA THR A 42 -0.43 1.74 0.47
C THR A 42 -1.28 1.05 1.54
N LEU A 43 -1.50 1.70 2.69
CA LEU A 43 -2.30 1.20 3.82
C LEU A 43 -3.76 1.70 3.82
N TRP A 44 -4.22 2.33 2.74
CA TRP A 44 -5.62 2.68 2.53
C TRP A 44 -6.29 1.65 1.60
N HIS A 45 -7.62 1.62 1.48
CA HIS A 45 -8.30 0.80 0.47
C HIS A 45 -9.48 1.54 -0.17
N CYS A 46 -9.73 1.25 -1.46
CA CYS A 46 -10.94 1.71 -2.15
C CYS A 46 -12.09 0.70 -2.06
N GLU A 47 -13.28 1.12 -2.51
CA GLU A 47 -14.47 0.29 -2.64
C GLU A 47 -14.28 -0.81 -3.70
N ASP A 48 -13.49 -0.52 -4.74
CA ASP A 48 -13.15 -1.42 -5.85
C ASP A 48 -11.99 -2.38 -5.50
N TRP A 49 -11.65 -2.53 -4.22
CA TRP A 49 -10.54 -3.39 -3.79
C TRP A 49 -10.83 -4.86 -4.09
N ASN A 50 -9.84 -5.56 -4.66
CA ASN A 50 -9.89 -7.00 -4.88
C ASN A 50 -8.59 -7.65 -4.40
N LEU A 51 -8.68 -8.82 -3.76
CA LEU A 51 -7.52 -9.48 -3.17
C LEU A 51 -6.54 -9.91 -4.26
N SER A 52 -5.28 -9.50 -4.14
CA SER A 52 -4.20 -10.05 -4.96
C SER A 52 -3.94 -11.51 -4.58
N VAL A 53 -3.87 -12.37 -5.59
CA VAL A 53 -3.43 -13.78 -5.44
C VAL A 53 -1.92 -13.84 -5.13
N GLN A 54 -1.16 -12.83 -5.57
CA GLN A 54 0.27 -12.72 -5.33
C GLN A 54 0.55 -11.94 -4.04
N GLU A 55 1.47 -12.46 -3.22
CA GLU A 55 1.96 -11.76 -2.03
C GLU A 55 2.90 -10.61 -2.46
N CYS A 56 2.59 -9.36 -2.05
CA CYS A 56 3.50 -8.22 -2.15
C CYS A 56 4.02 -7.82 -0.76
N CYS A 57 5.30 -7.42 -0.68
CA CYS A 57 5.89 -6.79 0.51
C CYS A 57 5.42 -5.34 0.75
N CYS A 58 4.62 -4.77 -0.15
CA CYS A 58 4.14 -3.40 -0.14
C CYS A 58 3.50 -3.02 1.21
N VAL A 59 2.55 -3.83 1.69
CA VAL A 59 1.86 -3.61 2.98
C VAL A 59 2.84 -3.77 4.14
N SER A 60 3.70 -4.78 4.11
CA SER A 60 4.66 -5.06 5.18
C SER A 60 5.65 -3.91 5.35
N GLU A 61 6.22 -3.39 4.27
CA GLU A 61 7.14 -2.25 4.32
C GLU A 61 6.43 -0.95 4.69
N ALA A 62 5.21 -0.73 4.19
CA ALA A 62 4.42 0.45 4.57
C ALA A 62 4.09 0.44 6.07
N LYS A 63 3.76 -0.72 6.65
CA LYS A 63 3.53 -0.89 8.09
C LYS A 63 4.81 -0.67 8.90
N LYS A 64 5.95 -1.17 8.43
CA LYS A 64 7.25 -0.90 9.06
C LYS A 64 7.52 0.60 9.08
N GLN A 65 7.32 1.29 7.95
CA GLN A 65 7.57 2.72 7.85
C GLN A 65 6.59 3.57 8.67
N ALA A 66 5.32 3.14 8.79
CA ALA A 66 4.34 3.80 9.66
C ALA A 66 4.65 3.61 11.15
N GLY A 67 5.19 2.45 11.53
CA GLY A 67 5.62 2.16 12.90
C GLY A 67 6.96 2.81 13.27
N THR A 68 7.86 2.98 12.30
CA THR A 68 9.07 3.79 12.46
C THR A 68 8.70 5.25 12.30
N ARG A 69 8.36 5.91 13.40
CA ARG A 69 8.58 7.36 13.54
C ARG A 69 10.07 7.63 13.33
N GLU A 70 10.52 7.71 12.09
CA GLU A 70 11.86 8.17 11.77
C GLU A 70 11.92 9.66 12.08
N THR A 71 12.42 9.95 13.28
CA THR A 71 13.14 11.17 13.62
C THR A 71 13.95 11.66 12.43
N PRO A 72 13.95 12.97 12.12
CA PRO A 72 14.68 13.50 10.98
C PRO A 72 16.17 13.14 11.10
N ILE A 73 16.69 12.46 10.08
CA ILE A 73 18.11 12.19 9.93
C ILE A 73 18.81 13.56 9.89
N LYS A 74 19.47 13.95 10.97
CA LYS A 74 20.38 15.10 10.99
C LYS A 74 21.50 14.78 10.00
N LYS A 75 21.51 15.47 8.86
CA LYS A 75 22.66 15.50 7.94
C LYS A 75 23.88 15.96 8.73
N ARG A 76 24.84 15.08 9.00
CA ARG A 76 26.21 15.48 9.35
C ARG A 76 26.87 15.92 8.04
N GLY A 77 26.94 17.24 7.85
CA GLY A 77 27.88 17.82 6.90
C GLY A 77 29.30 17.63 7.43
N ASN A 78 30.21 17.29 6.54
CA ASN A 78 31.65 17.39 6.73
C ASN A 78 32.19 18.39 5.70
#